data_AF-A0A1E3H1L9-F1
#
_entry.id   AF-A0A1E3H1L9-F1
#
_cell.length_a   1.000
_cell.length_b   1.000
_cell.length_c   1.000
_cell.angle_alpha   90.00
_cell.angle_beta   90.00
_cell.angle_gamma   90.00
#
_symmetry.space_group_name_H-M   'P 1'
#
loop_
_entity.id
_entity.type
_entity.pdbx_description
1 polymer ?
#
loop_
_entity_poly.entity_id
_entity_poly.type
_entity_poly.pdbx_seq_one_letter_code
_entity_poly.pdbx_strand_id
1 'polypeptide(L)'
;MRGLKPLQIGKFSVHYPKPPIVFRQLFAAPVELMGAAAIIYFALPASDHANYFTVLGVFLVSFSVALVSHAPGGLGVLEVVFVTAMPDIPQADVIAALIVFRLLYLLLPFAASLVVVVLFERARLLNRWSARCEGNKPG
;
A
#
# COMPACT_ATOMS: atom_id res chain seq x y z
N MET A 1 -3.39 31.49 -4.79
CA MET A 1 -2.03 30.89 -4.72
C MET A 1 -1.74 30.23 -6.07
N ARG A 2 -0.81 30.80 -6.84
CA ARG A 2 -0.57 30.48 -8.27
C ARG A 2 0.11 29.11 -8.42
N GLY A 3 -0.40 28.26 -9.32
CA GLY A 3 0.29 27.04 -9.73
C GLY A 3 1.59 27.37 -10.45
N LEU A 4 2.63 26.54 -10.25
CA LEU A 4 3.91 26.68 -10.96
C LEU A 4 3.67 26.51 -12.47
N LYS A 5 4.40 27.27 -13.29
CA LYS A 5 4.32 27.13 -14.75
C LYS A 5 4.69 25.69 -15.14
N PRO A 6 3.90 25.00 -15.97
CA PRO A 6 4.20 23.63 -16.36
C PRO A 6 5.54 23.57 -17.11
N LEU A 7 6.46 22.73 -16.62
CA LEU A 7 7.73 22.49 -17.33
C LEU A 7 7.46 21.50 -18.46
N GLN A 8 7.76 21.94 -19.68
CA GLN A 8 7.76 21.09 -20.87
C GLN A 8 9.17 20.51 -21.02
N ILE A 9 9.34 19.23 -20.69
CA ILE A 9 10.57 18.48 -20.95
C ILE A 9 10.33 17.68 -22.23
N GLY A 10 10.63 18.28 -23.38
CA GLY A 10 10.38 17.67 -24.70
C GLY A 10 8.89 17.43 -24.95
N LYS A 11 8.47 16.18 -25.16
CA LYS A 11 7.04 15.80 -25.32
C LYS A 11 6.31 15.62 -23.97
N PHE A 12 7.02 15.72 -22.84
CA PHE A 12 6.48 15.47 -21.50
C PHE A 12 6.09 16.79 -20.84
N SER A 13 4.79 17.01 -20.61
CA SER A 13 4.30 18.17 -19.85
C SER A 13 4.18 17.80 -18.38
N VAL A 14 5.12 18.29 -17.55
CA VAL A 14 5.09 18.05 -16.11
C VAL A 14 4.16 19.09 -15.47
N HIS A 15 2.94 18.66 -15.17
CA HIS A 15 1.99 19.45 -14.39
C HIS A 15 2.30 19.27 -12.89
N TYR A 16 2.85 20.31 -12.27
CA TYR A 16 3.21 20.23 -10.85
C TYR A 16 1.98 20.22 -9.96
N PRO A 17 1.87 19.25 -9.01
CA PRO A 17 0.88 19.33 -7.95
C PRO A 17 1.07 20.64 -7.17
N LYS A 18 -0.03 21.20 -6.65
CA LYS A 18 0.04 22.43 -5.86
C LYS A 18 1.01 22.21 -4.67
N PRO A 19 1.90 23.17 -4.33
CA PRO A 19 2.86 23.03 -3.24
C PRO A 19 2.32 22.42 -1.93
N PRO A 20 1.12 22.79 -1.41
CA PRO A 20 0.60 22.18 -0.18
C PRO A 20 0.33 20.67 -0.30
N ILE A 21 0.03 20.17 -1.50
CA ILE A 21 -0.18 18.73 -1.74
C ILE A 21 1.17 18.01 -1.69
N VAL A 22 2.21 18.60 -2.28
CA VAL A 22 3.58 18.05 -2.24
C VAL A 22 4.07 17.92 -0.80
N PHE A 23 3.88 18.96 0.03
CA PHE A 23 4.24 18.89 1.44
C PHE A 23 3.49 17.78 2.17
N ARG A 24 2.17 17.67 1.98
CA ARG A 24 1.38 16.59 2.59
C ARG A 24 1.88 15.21 2.17
N GLN A 25 2.18 15.01 0.88
CA GLN A 25 2.70 13.74 0.38
C GLN A 25 4.09 13.43 0.93
N LEU A 26 4.95 14.45 1.05
CA LEU A 26 6.30 14.32 1.59
C LEU A 26 6.29 13.80 3.03
N PHE A 27 5.28 14.15 3.83
CA PHE A 27 5.11 13.61 5.19
C PHE A 27 4.28 12.33 5.23
N ALA A 28 3.26 12.20 4.40
CA ALA A 28 2.38 11.04 4.39
C ALA A 28 3.13 9.75 3.99
N ALA A 29 4.04 9.82 3.00
CA ALA A 29 4.76 8.63 2.53
C ALA A 29 5.68 8.02 3.61
N PRO A 30 6.57 8.78 4.27
CA PRO A 30 7.39 8.24 5.35
C PRO A 30 6.58 7.69 6.52
N VAL A 31 5.50 8.38 6.90
CA VAL A 31 4.61 7.93 7.99
C VAL A 31 3.93 6.60 7.64
N GLU A 32 3.52 6.46 6.38
CA GLU A 32 2.98 5.20 5.87
C GLU A 32 4.02 4.08 5.94
N LEU A 33 5.25 4.31 5.44
CA LEU A 33 6.34 3.33 5.49
C LEU A 33 6.69 2.92 6.93
N MET A 34 6.67 3.87 7.87
CA MET A 34 6.82 3.57 9.30
C MET A 34 5.69 2.68 9.81
N GLY A 35 4.44 2.97 9.46
CA GLY A 35 3.30 2.12 9.80
C GLY A 35 3.42 0.71 9.22
N ALA A 36 3.84 0.59 7.95
CA ALA A 36 4.06 -0.68 7.28
C ALA A 36 5.14 -1.53 7.99
N ALA A 37 6.28 -0.93 8.34
CA ALA A 37 7.33 -1.60 9.11
C ALA A 37 6.87 -1.98 10.52
N ALA A 38 6.02 -1.17 11.15
CA ALA A 38 5.48 -1.45 12.47
C ALA A 38 4.64 -2.74 12.49
N ILE A 39 3.90 -3.05 11.42
CA ILE A 39 3.16 -4.31 11.32
C ILE A 39 4.12 -5.50 11.42
N ILE A 40 5.25 -5.47 10.71
CA ILE A 40 6.26 -6.53 10.75
C ILE A 40 6.88 -6.62 12.14
N TYR A 41 7.24 -5.47 12.72
CA TYR A 41 7.83 -5.40 14.06
C TYR A 41 6.91 -6.01 15.13
N PHE A 42 5.61 -5.70 15.10
CA PHE A 42 4.65 -6.26 16.06
C PHE A 42 4.28 -7.72 15.77
N ALA A 43 4.52 -8.21 14.56
CA ALA A 43 4.31 -9.60 14.21
C ALA A 43 5.50 -10.50 14.58
N LEU A 44 6.68 -9.93 14.82
CA LEU A 44 7.84 -10.66 15.34
C LEU A 44 7.62 -11.04 16.82
N PRO A 45 8.02 -12.26 17.23
CA PRO A 45 8.04 -12.67 18.63
C PRO A 45 8.86 -11.72 19.52
N ALA A 46 8.36 -11.46 20.74
CA ALA A 46 9.06 -10.60 21.70
C ALA A 46 10.41 -11.19 22.18
N SER A 47 10.64 -12.48 21.97
CA SER A 47 11.90 -13.18 22.27
C SER A 47 13.06 -12.76 21.38
N ASP A 48 12.79 -12.18 20.22
CA ASP A 48 13.80 -12.06 19.16
C ASP A 48 14.62 -10.76 19.27
N HIS A 49 14.38 -9.98 20.34
CA HIS A 49 15.10 -8.74 20.68
C HIS A 49 15.27 -7.74 19.52
N ALA A 50 14.40 -7.81 18.51
CA ALA A 50 14.48 -6.94 17.35
C ALA A 50 14.21 -5.49 17.76
N ASN A 51 15.08 -4.57 17.35
CA ASN A 51 14.80 -3.14 17.49
C ASN A 51 13.92 -2.68 16.32
N TYR A 52 12.89 -1.88 16.60
CA TYR A 52 12.02 -1.29 15.58
C TYR A 52 12.81 -0.58 14.47
N PHE A 53 13.88 0.15 14.81
CA PHE A 53 14.71 0.84 13.81
C PHE A 53 15.47 -0.13 12.89
N THR A 54 15.85 -1.31 13.40
CA THR A 54 16.44 -2.37 12.58
C THR A 54 15.40 -2.90 11.60
N VAL A 55 14.20 -3.23 12.07
CA VAL A 55 13.10 -3.70 11.21
C VAL A 55 12.74 -2.64 10.16
N LEU A 56 12.63 -1.38 10.55
CA LEU A 56 12.38 -0.26 9.62
C LEU A 56 13.49 -0.12 8.58
N GLY A 57 14.77 -0.17 8.99
CA GLY A 57 15.91 -0.09 8.08
C GLY A 57 15.92 -1.23 7.06
N VAL A 58 15.71 -2.47 7.54
CA VAL A 58 15.61 -3.65 6.68
C VAL A 58 14.41 -3.55 5.74
N PHE A 59 13.25 -3.09 6.24
CA PHE A 59 12.06 -2.85 5.42
C PHE A 59 12.33 -1.86 4.29
N LEU A 60 12.97 -0.72 4.57
CA LEU A 60 13.27 0.30 3.56
C LEU A 60 14.24 -0.22 2.49
N VAL A 61 15.29 -0.95 2.90
CA VAL A 61 16.23 -1.58 1.96
C VAL A 61 15.50 -2.61 1.10
N SER A 62 14.77 -3.51 1.75
CA SER A 62 14.01 -4.57 1.09
C SER A 62 12.97 -4.02 0.11
N PHE A 63 12.24 -2.99 0.50
CA PHE A 63 11.24 -2.33 -0.35
C PHE A 63 11.91 -1.66 -1.56
N SER A 64 13.06 -1.03 -1.36
CA SER A 64 13.83 -0.44 -2.46
C SER A 64 14.32 -1.49 -3.46
N VAL A 65 14.83 -2.64 -2.96
CA VAL A 65 15.24 -3.76 -3.82
C VAL A 65 14.04 -4.34 -4.58
N ALA A 66 12.89 -4.50 -3.91
CA ALA A 66 11.66 -4.94 -4.55
C ALA A 66 11.23 -4.00 -5.69
N LEU A 67 11.30 -2.68 -5.49
CA LEU A 67 11.00 -1.68 -6.52
C LEU A 67 11.92 -1.80 -7.74
N VAL A 68 13.23 -1.91 -7.51
CA VAL A 68 14.24 -2.05 -8.58
C VAL A 68 14.06 -3.36 -9.35
N SER A 69 13.69 -4.44 -8.64
CA SER A 69 13.53 -5.77 -9.25
C SER A 69 12.31 -5.90 -10.17
N HIS A 70 11.38 -4.95 -10.13
CA HIS A 70 10.07 -5.06 -10.79
C HIS A 70 9.31 -6.36 -10.44
N ALA A 71 9.63 -6.99 -9.31
CA ALA A 71 8.95 -8.18 -8.85
C ALA A 71 7.48 -7.85 -8.53
N PRO A 72 6.50 -8.57 -9.12
CA PRO A 72 5.09 -8.33 -8.85
C PRO A 72 4.80 -8.50 -7.36
N GLY A 73 4.35 -7.42 -6.72
CA GLY A 73 4.04 -7.41 -5.28
C GLY A 73 5.24 -7.63 -4.34
N GLY A 74 6.49 -7.54 -4.83
CA GLY A 74 7.69 -7.80 -4.05
C GLY A 74 7.83 -9.24 -3.56
N LEU A 75 7.13 -10.19 -4.20
CA LEU A 75 7.11 -11.60 -3.83
C LEU A 75 8.50 -12.23 -3.97
N GLY A 76 8.97 -12.91 -2.91
CA GLY A 76 10.27 -13.58 -2.84
C GLY A 76 11.42 -12.62 -2.53
N VAL A 77 11.46 -11.45 -3.15
CA VAL A 77 12.52 -10.45 -2.91
C VAL A 77 12.46 -9.93 -1.47
N LEU A 78 11.26 -9.67 -0.96
CA LEU A 78 11.09 -9.14 0.38
C LEU A 78 11.57 -10.14 1.44
N GLU A 79 11.14 -11.40 1.32
CA GLU A 79 11.54 -12.48 2.21
C GLU A 79 13.04 -12.73 2.19
N VAL A 80 13.64 -12.79 1.01
CA VAL A 80 15.08 -13.04 0.86
C VAL A 80 15.88 -11.94 1.52
N VAL A 81 15.52 -10.67 1.30
CA VAL A 81 16.25 -9.56 1.91
C VAL A 81 16.07 -9.54 3.42
N PHE A 82 14.87 -9.78 3.94
CA PHE A 82 14.63 -9.83 5.39
C PHE A 82 15.39 -10.95 6.09
N VAL A 83 15.32 -12.18 5.56
CA VAL A 83 16.04 -13.33 6.12
C VAL A 83 17.56 -13.13 6.04
N THR A 84 18.04 -12.51 4.96
CA THR A 84 19.48 -12.20 4.81
C THR A 84 19.93 -11.09 5.77
N ALA A 85 19.10 -10.08 6.00
CA ALA A 85 19.45 -8.92 6.81
C ALA A 85 19.22 -9.12 8.31
N MET A 86 18.45 -10.14 8.72
CA MET A 86 18.18 -10.49 10.12
C MET A 86 18.56 -11.95 10.41
N PRO A 87 19.84 -12.34 10.24
CA PRO A 87 20.28 -13.72 10.39
C PRO A 87 20.17 -14.24 11.84
N ASP A 88 20.11 -13.35 12.82
CA ASP A 88 20.00 -13.69 14.24
C ASP A 88 18.58 -14.08 14.66
N ILE A 89 17.58 -13.80 13.82
CA ILE A 89 16.17 -14.16 14.07
C ILE A 89 15.88 -15.49 13.35
N PRO A 90 15.17 -16.44 13.99
CA PRO A 90 14.77 -17.66 13.32
C PRO A 90 14.01 -17.37 12.03
N GLN A 91 14.43 -17.99 10.93
CA GLN A 91 13.82 -17.74 9.62
C GLN A 91 12.30 -17.95 9.63
N ALA A 92 11.81 -18.93 10.39
CA ALA A 92 10.38 -19.20 10.53
C ALA A 92 9.60 -17.98 11.06
N ASP A 93 10.17 -17.27 12.04
CA ASP A 93 9.53 -16.12 12.68
C ASP A 93 9.52 -14.91 11.75
N VAL A 94 10.61 -14.68 11.02
CA VAL A 94 10.67 -13.65 9.97
C VAL A 94 9.61 -13.92 8.90
N ILE A 95 9.53 -15.14 8.38
CA ILE A 95 8.55 -15.50 7.35
C ILE A 95 7.11 -15.38 7.89
N ALA A 96 6.85 -15.80 9.12
CA ALA A 96 5.55 -15.64 9.77
C ALA A 96 5.16 -14.16 9.88
N ALA A 97 6.08 -13.30 10.32
CA ALA A 97 5.85 -11.85 10.40
C ALA A 97 5.53 -11.24 9.04
N LEU A 98 6.22 -11.66 7.97
CA LEU A 98 5.96 -11.20 6.61
C LEU A 98 4.61 -11.69 6.05
N ILE A 99 4.16 -12.88 6.44
CA ILE A 99 2.81 -13.36 6.12
C ILE A 99 1.76 -12.50 6.81
N VAL A 100 1.93 -12.19 8.10
CA VAL A 100 1.04 -11.29 8.84
C VAL A 100 1.00 -9.91 8.21
N PHE A 101 2.16 -9.37 7.82
CA PHE A 101 2.25 -8.12 7.07
C PHE A 101 1.39 -8.15 5.81
N ARG A 102 1.44 -9.21 5.00
CA ARG A 102 0.61 -9.34 3.80
C ARG A 102 -0.88 -9.43 4.10
N LEU A 103 -1.24 -10.14 5.16
CA LEU A 103 -2.63 -10.26 5.57
C LEU A 103 -3.22 -8.89 5.92
N LEU A 104 -2.50 -8.11 6.72
CA LEU A 104 -2.97 -6.82 7.20
C LEU A 104 -2.83 -5.70 6.17
N TYR A 105 -1.72 -5.69 5.42
CA TYR A 105 -1.39 -4.60 4.50
C TYR A 105 -1.98 -4.80 3.08
N LEU A 106 -2.14 -6.04 2.62
CA LEU A 106 -2.66 -6.32 1.27
C LEU A 106 -4.05 -6.94 1.29
N LEU A 107 -4.24 -8.05 2.01
CA LEU A 107 -5.47 -8.86 1.90
C LEU A 107 -6.66 -8.24 2.62
N LEU A 108 -6.46 -7.65 3.80
CA LEU A 108 -7.50 -6.96 4.55
C LEU A 108 -8.10 -5.77 3.80
N PRO A 109 -7.30 -4.80 3.29
CA PRO A 109 -7.86 -3.71 2.50
C PRO A 109 -8.45 -4.19 1.16
N PHE A 110 -7.88 -5.23 0.55
CA PHE A 110 -8.46 -5.85 -0.64
C PHE A 110 -9.87 -6.41 -0.37
N ALA A 111 -10.03 -7.19 0.70
CA ALA A 111 -11.32 -7.76 1.10
C ALA A 111 -12.33 -6.65 1.44
N ALA A 112 -11.91 -5.63 2.19
CA ALA A 112 -12.74 -4.47 2.50
C ALA A 112 -13.20 -3.75 1.23
N SER A 113 -12.29 -3.56 0.27
CA SER A 113 -12.58 -2.92 -1.02
C SER A 113 -13.60 -3.74 -1.83
N LEU A 114 -13.48 -5.06 -1.84
CA LEU A 114 -14.43 -5.95 -2.52
C LEU A 114 -15.84 -5.80 -1.92
N VAL A 115 -15.96 -5.77 -0.60
CA VAL A 115 -17.24 -5.55 0.08
C VAL A 115 -17.84 -4.21 -0.32
N VAL A 116 -17.06 -3.12 -0.26
CA VAL A 116 -17.50 -1.78 -0.64
C VAL A 116 -17.98 -1.74 -2.09
N VAL A 117 -17.23 -2.32 -3.01
CA VAL A 117 -17.58 -2.35 -4.45
C VAL A 117 -18.86 -3.13 -4.70
N VAL A 118 -19.01 -4.33 -4.11
CA VAL A 118 -20.21 -5.15 -4.28
C VAL A 118 -21.45 -4.45 -3.75
N LEU A 119 -21.36 -3.79 -2.59
CA LEU A 119 -22.46 -3.01 -2.02
C LEU A 119 -22.82 -1.81 -2.92
N PHE A 120 -21.81 -1.11 -3.43
CA PHE A 120 -21.99 0.04 -4.31
C PHE A 120 -22.65 -0.36 -5.64
N GLU A 121 -22.22 -1.45 -6.27
CA GLU A 121 -22.81 -1.95 -7.51
C GLU A 121 -24.26 -2.39 -7.32
N ARG A 122 -24.56 -3.10 -6.24
CA ARG A 122 -25.95 -3.48 -5.90
C ARG A 122 -26.86 -2.27 -5.76
N ALA A 123 -26.43 -1.25 -5.02
CA ALA A 123 -27.19 -0.01 -4.86
C ALA A 123 -27.42 0.70 -6.20
N ARG A 124 -26.38 0.77 -7.04
CA ARG A 124 -26.45 1.41 -8.36
C ARG A 124 -27.35 0.65 -9.33
N LEU A 125 -27.35 -0.68 -9.29
CA LEU A 125 -28.22 -1.51 -10.11
C LEU A 125 -29.68 -1.30 -9.72
N LEU A 126 -30.02 -1.34 -8.44
CA LEU A 126 -31.40 -1.14 -7.97
C LEU A 126 -31.95 0.24 -8.41
N ASN A 127 -31.16 1.30 -8.29
CA ASN A 127 -31.55 2.65 -8.74
C ASN A 127 -31.74 2.76 -10.26
N ARG A 128 -31.00 1.97 -11.06
CA ARG A 128 -31.20 1.93 -12.52
C ARG A 128 -32.46 1.18 -12.92
N TRP A 129 -32.87 0.19 -12.13
CA TRP A 129 -34.06 -0.60 -12.40
C TRP A 129 -35.32 0.19 -12.07
N SER A 130 -35.34 0.93 -10.95
CA SER A 130 -36.46 1.81 -10.59
C SER A 130 -36.71 2.90 -11.65
N ALA A 131 -35.66 3.58 -12.12
CA ALA A 131 -35.75 4.61 -13.15
C ALA A 131 -36.27 4.07 -14.50
N ARG A 132 -35.99 2.80 -14.84
CA ARG A 132 -36.50 2.18 -16.07
C ARG A 132 -37.96 1.78 -15.97
N CYS A 133 -38.45 1.45 -14.76
CA CYS A 133 -39.86 1.18 -14.51
C CYS A 133 -40.72 2.46 -14.50
N GLU A 134 -40.18 3.60 -14.05
CA GLU A 134 -40.88 4.89 -14.10
C GLU A 134 -40.98 5.47 -15.51
N GLY A 135 -39.95 5.29 -16.35
CA GLY A 135 -39.96 5.75 -17.75
C GLY A 135 -40.82 4.93 -18.72
N ASN A 136 -41.37 3.78 -18.29
CA ASN A 136 -42.16 2.85 -19.13
C ASN A 136 -43.65 2.79 -18.73
N LYS A 137 -44.21 3.85 -18.13
CA LYS A 137 -45.66 3.93 -17.92
C LYS A 137 -46.34 4.47 -19.20
N PRO A 138 -47.22 3.69 -19.87
CA PRO A 138 -48.03 4.23 -20.95
C PRO A 138 -48.99 5.29 -20.38
N GLY A 139 -49.05 6.45 -21.03
CA GLY A 139 -49.98 7.53 -20.71
C GLY A 139 -51.41 7.22 -21.13
#